data_AF-A0A6N2XLA6-F1
#
_entry.id   AF-A0A6N2XLA6-F1
#
_cell.length_a   1.000
_cell.length_b   1.000
_cell.length_c   1.000
_cell.angle_alpha   90.00
_cell.angle_beta   90.00
_cell.angle_gamma   90.00
#
_symmetry.space_group_name_H-M   'P 1'
#
loop_
_entity.id
_entity.type
_entity.pdbx_description
1 polymer ?
#
loop_
_entity_poly.entity_id
_entity_poly.type
_entity_poly.pdbx_seq_one_letter_code
_entity_poly.pdbx_strand_id
1 'polypeptide(L)'
;MIQFNVQDISEYRGQLMGIATLLVIFGHSVGNGVAMPRWMESLCGLSSVGVDIFLLVSGLGLWYSLTSLNGNNVQQGVRCWYLRRYKRILIPYLIIIGFHYTLSVLHGMPISQALFELSTLSYWVNHQGAWFIAMLIPVYALTPLHYRICNKVKSPVLYSSLLIAFMVVISALNYPVESTGCQMVIDNVKQVLYHLPSFLIGFMLAPFAKTGKKISYFWMSILPLALVAIMKAVWILAGIFGVTFRCGMLSDF
;
A
#
# COMPACT_ATOMS: atom_id res chain seq x y z
N MET A 1 30.80 -10.61 6.13
CA MET A 1 29.32 -10.73 6.12
C MET A 1 28.77 -9.32 6.00
N ILE A 2 28.12 -8.96 4.87
CA ILE A 2 27.59 -7.60 4.66
C ILE A 2 26.42 -7.40 5.64
N GLN A 3 26.58 -6.47 6.58
CA GLN A 3 25.57 -6.13 7.57
C GLN A 3 24.86 -4.87 7.11
N PHE A 4 23.54 -4.91 7.06
CA PHE A 4 22.71 -3.77 6.71
C PHE A 4 22.31 -3.02 7.98
N ASN A 5 22.55 -1.71 8.00
CA ASN A 5 22.06 -0.86 9.08
C ASN A 5 20.63 -0.42 8.76
N VAL A 6 19.67 -0.88 9.55
CA VAL A 6 18.24 -0.52 9.36
C VAL A 6 18.00 0.99 9.55
N GLN A 7 18.92 1.68 10.23
CA GLN A 7 18.91 3.13 10.37
C GLN A 7 19.02 3.85 9.01
N ASP A 8 19.72 3.27 8.04
CA ASP A 8 19.93 3.88 6.72
C ASP A 8 18.59 4.04 5.98
N ILE A 9 17.63 3.11 6.17
CA ILE A 9 16.27 3.24 5.60
C ILE A 9 15.55 4.46 6.17
N SER A 10 15.75 4.76 7.46
CA SER A 10 15.16 5.92 8.10
C SER A 10 15.82 7.23 7.65
N GLU A 11 17.12 7.21 7.40
CA GLU A 11 17.91 8.36 6.94
C GLU A 11 17.57 8.72 5.49
N TYR A 12 17.55 7.74 4.59
CA TYR A 12 17.25 7.93 3.17
C TYR A 12 15.75 7.87 2.82
N ARG A 13 14.86 7.98 3.82
CA ARG A 13 13.41 7.82 3.62
C ARG A 13 12.85 8.75 2.53
N GLY A 14 13.39 9.97 2.42
CA GLY A 14 12.91 10.97 1.47
C GLY A 14 13.25 10.58 0.04
N GLN A 15 14.48 10.11 -0.17
CA GLN A 15 14.98 9.62 -1.43
C GLN A 15 14.21 8.36 -1.86
N LEU A 16 13.98 7.42 -0.93
CA LEU A 16 13.18 6.21 -1.19
C LEU A 16 11.74 6.55 -1.60
N MET A 17 11.10 7.52 -0.92
CA MET A 17 9.76 8.01 -1.29
C MET A 17 9.75 8.67 -2.67
N GLY A 18 10.80 9.42 -3.03
CA GLY A 18 10.96 10.02 -4.35
C GLY A 18 11.08 8.98 -5.46
N ILE A 19 11.95 7.98 -5.27
CA ILE A 19 12.11 6.86 -6.21
C ILE A 19 10.79 6.10 -6.36
N ALA A 20 10.12 5.79 -5.25
CA ALA A 20 8.81 5.12 -5.27
C ALA A 20 7.76 5.92 -6.06
N THR A 21 7.73 7.25 -5.87
CA THR A 21 6.79 8.13 -6.58
C THR A 21 7.06 8.13 -8.09
N LEU A 22 8.34 8.16 -8.51
CA LEU A 22 8.69 8.07 -9.93
C LEU A 22 8.25 6.74 -10.55
N LEU A 23 8.47 5.61 -9.85
CA LEU A 23 8.04 4.29 -10.31
C LEU A 23 6.52 4.20 -10.50
N VAL A 24 5.74 4.75 -9.57
CA VAL A 24 4.28 4.80 -9.65
C VAL A 24 3.81 5.68 -10.81
N ILE A 25 4.43 6.84 -11.01
CA ILE A 25 4.09 7.73 -12.14
C ILE A 25 4.38 7.05 -13.48
N PHE A 26 5.50 6.32 -13.61
CA PHE A 26 5.83 5.62 -14.84
C PHE A 26 4.86 4.49 -15.16
N GLY A 27 4.41 3.72 -14.16
CA GLY A 27 3.34 2.72 -14.36
C GLY A 27 2.08 3.34 -14.94
N HIS A 28 1.54 4.36 -14.25
CA HIS A 28 0.34 5.04 -14.71
C HIS A 28 0.50 5.77 -16.05
N SER A 29 1.70 6.20 -16.44
CA SER A 29 1.93 6.87 -17.72
C SER A 29 1.75 5.92 -18.90
N VAL A 30 2.26 4.69 -18.80
CA VAL A 30 2.12 3.68 -19.86
C VAL A 30 0.69 3.14 -19.94
N GLY A 31 0.06 2.87 -18.79
CA GLY A 31 -1.35 2.45 -18.76
C GLY A 31 -2.31 3.47 -19.37
N ASN A 32 -1.95 4.76 -19.38
CA ASN A 32 -2.73 5.83 -20.01
C ASN A 32 -2.31 6.14 -21.47
N GLY A 33 -1.54 5.26 -22.13
CA GLY A 33 -1.26 5.33 -23.56
C GLY A 33 -0.12 6.27 -23.96
N VAL A 34 0.76 6.66 -23.03
CA VAL A 34 1.96 7.45 -23.36
C VAL A 34 3.01 6.53 -24.00
N ALA A 35 3.39 6.80 -25.26
CA ALA A 35 4.44 6.06 -25.95
C ALA A 35 5.80 6.27 -25.28
N MET A 36 6.43 5.20 -24.81
CA MET A 36 7.72 5.22 -24.12
C MET A 36 8.74 4.27 -24.75
N PRO A 37 10.06 4.52 -24.60
CA PRO A 37 11.09 3.59 -25.02
C PRO A 37 11.00 2.26 -24.25
N ARG A 38 11.33 1.13 -24.90
CA ARG A 38 11.24 -0.24 -24.32
C ARG A 38 11.93 -0.42 -22.97
N TRP A 39 13.05 0.27 -22.73
CA TRP A 39 13.75 0.20 -21.44
C TRP A 39 12.95 0.82 -20.30
N MET A 40 12.11 1.82 -20.62
CA MET A 40 11.23 2.52 -19.70
C MET A 40 9.93 1.75 -19.47
N GLU A 41 9.39 1.06 -20.50
CA GLU A 41 8.29 0.10 -20.35
C GLU A 41 8.63 -1.03 -19.38
N SER A 42 9.87 -1.53 -19.41
CA SER A 42 10.34 -2.54 -18.45
C SER A 42 10.33 -2.04 -16.99
N LEU A 43 10.42 -0.72 -16.76
CA LEU A 43 10.31 -0.12 -15.43
C LEU A 43 8.85 0.01 -14.97
N CYS A 44 7.87 0.02 -15.89
CA CYS A 44 6.45 0.08 -15.54
C CYS A 44 5.98 -1.18 -14.81
N GLY A 45 6.56 -2.34 -15.14
CA GLY A 45 6.38 -3.57 -14.36
C GLY A 45 6.87 -3.49 -12.91
N LEU A 46 7.67 -2.46 -12.57
CA LEU A 46 8.13 -2.16 -11.22
C LEU A 46 7.26 -1.11 -10.50
N SER A 47 6.20 -0.59 -11.12
CA SER A 47 5.26 0.35 -10.47
C SER A 47 4.67 -0.23 -9.18
N SER A 48 4.31 -1.52 -9.22
CA SER A 48 3.86 -2.30 -8.06
C SER A 48 4.91 -2.32 -6.93
N VAL A 49 6.19 -2.47 -7.27
CA VAL A 49 7.31 -2.40 -6.30
C VAL A 49 7.45 -0.98 -5.73
N GLY A 50 7.19 0.06 -6.53
CA GLY A 50 7.14 1.44 -6.06
C GLY A 50 6.11 1.65 -4.96
N VAL A 51 4.91 1.09 -5.12
CA VAL A 51 3.85 1.12 -4.08
C VAL A 51 4.32 0.44 -2.80
N ASP A 52 4.95 -0.73 -2.90
CA ASP A 52 5.46 -1.48 -1.74
C ASP A 52 6.56 -0.71 -1.00
N ILE A 53 7.50 -0.09 -1.71
CA ILE A 53 8.53 0.77 -1.12
C ILE A 53 7.87 1.94 -0.39
N PHE A 54 6.88 2.59 -1.00
CA PHE A 54 6.16 3.71 -0.39
C PHE A 54 5.47 3.27 0.92
N LEU A 55 4.80 2.12 0.90
CA LEU A 55 4.11 1.57 2.07
C LEU A 55 5.08 1.16 3.17
N LEU A 56 6.21 0.53 2.82
CA LEU A 56 7.25 0.15 3.76
C LEU A 56 7.85 1.37 4.48
N VAL A 57 8.25 2.40 3.71
CA VAL A 57 8.80 3.63 4.28
C VAL A 57 7.73 4.39 5.08
N SER A 58 6.46 4.32 4.65
CA SER A 58 5.32 4.91 5.37
C SER A 58 5.10 4.24 6.72
N GLY A 59 5.08 2.91 6.77
CA GLY A 59 4.95 2.13 8.01
C GLY A 59 6.04 2.48 9.02
N LEU A 60 7.28 2.59 8.56
CA LEU A 60 8.41 3.01 9.39
C LEU A 60 8.21 4.42 9.95
N GLY A 61 7.89 5.39 9.10
CA GLY A 61 7.68 6.79 9.50
C GLY A 61 6.45 7.00 10.41
N LEU A 62 5.42 6.18 10.28
CA LEU A 62 4.23 6.24 11.14
C LEU A 62 4.55 5.74 12.54
N TRP A 63 5.29 4.64 12.67
CA TRP A 63 5.72 4.13 13.98
C TRP A 63 6.52 5.18 14.78
N TYR A 64 7.48 5.87 14.14
CA TYR A 64 8.25 6.94 14.80
C TYR A 64 7.35 8.06 15.28
N SER A 65 6.42 8.51 14.44
CA SER A 65 5.50 9.59 14.78
C SER A 65 4.47 9.24 15.87
N LEU A 66 4.09 7.97 15.99
CA LEU A 66 3.21 7.51 17.06
C LEU A 66 3.98 7.34 18.37
N THR A 67 5.22 6.86 18.28
CA THR A 67 6.11 6.73 19.44
C THR A 67 6.44 8.08 20.07
N SER A 68 6.55 9.15 19.28
CA SER A 68 6.71 10.51 19.80
C SER A 68 5.50 11.06 20.56
N LEU A 69 4.33 10.41 20.48
CA LEU A 69 3.09 10.87 21.14
C LEU A 69 2.85 10.21 22.51
N ASN A 70 3.70 9.30 22.97
CA ASN A 70 3.55 8.59 24.25
C ASN A 70 3.75 9.49 25.51
N GLY A 71 3.66 10.82 25.37
CA GLY A 71 3.69 11.78 26.48
C GLY A 71 2.30 12.14 27.02
N ASN A 72 2.22 13.22 27.80
CA ASN A 72 0.95 13.69 28.39
C ASN A 72 -0.10 14.05 27.31
N ASN A 73 -1.35 13.64 27.53
CA ASN A 73 -2.51 13.79 26.63
C ASN A 73 -2.48 13.01 25.30
N VAL A 74 -2.26 11.69 25.38
CA VAL A 74 -2.29 10.73 24.25
C VAL A 74 -3.54 10.87 23.35
N GLN A 75 -4.72 11.10 23.92
CA GLN A 75 -5.96 11.22 23.12
C GLN A 75 -5.94 12.46 22.21
N GLN A 76 -5.51 13.61 22.72
CA GLN A 76 -5.38 14.83 21.94
C GLN A 76 -4.24 14.70 20.92
N GLY A 77 -3.13 14.07 21.31
CA GLY A 77 -1.99 13.77 20.43
C GLY A 77 -2.39 12.93 19.21
N VAL A 78 -3.21 11.89 19.40
CA VAL A 78 -3.71 11.03 18.32
C VAL A 78 -4.68 11.77 17.40
N ARG A 79 -5.55 12.64 17.92
CA ARG A 79 -6.43 13.48 17.08
C ARG A 79 -5.62 14.42 16.19
N CYS A 80 -4.65 15.14 16.76
CA CYS A 80 -3.74 16.01 16.00
C CYS A 80 -2.88 15.23 15.00
N TRP A 81 -2.55 13.97 15.32
CA TRP A 81 -1.86 13.08 14.39
C TRP A 81 -2.73 12.74 13.18
N TYR A 82 -3.97 12.31 13.37
CA TYR A 82 -4.90 12.04 12.26
C TYR A 82 -5.06 13.27 11.36
N LEU A 83 -5.32 14.44 11.95
CA LEU A 83 -5.51 15.68 11.19
C LEU A 83 -4.28 16.00 10.31
N ARG A 84 -3.06 15.87 10.85
CA ARG A 84 -1.84 16.13 10.06
C ARG A 84 -1.67 15.13 8.91
N ARG A 85 -2.01 13.86 9.12
CA ARG A 85 -1.87 12.80 8.10
C ARG A 85 -2.92 12.93 7.00
N TYR A 86 -4.19 13.10 7.39
CA TYR A 86 -5.27 13.27 6.43
C TYR A 86 -5.13 14.57 5.63
N LYS A 87 -4.72 15.69 6.24
CA LYS A 87 -4.44 16.92 5.49
C LYS A 87 -3.36 16.71 4.42
N ARG A 88 -2.28 15.98 4.75
CA ARG A 88 -1.18 15.73 3.81
C ARG A 88 -1.61 14.93 2.57
N ILE A 89 -2.58 14.02 2.70
CA ILE A 89 -3.06 13.21 1.56
C ILE A 89 -4.28 13.84 0.86
N LEU A 90 -5.22 14.39 1.64
CA LEU A 90 -6.49 14.89 1.11
C LEU A 90 -6.33 16.24 0.42
N ILE A 91 -5.43 17.13 0.90
CA ILE A 91 -5.25 18.44 0.26
C ILE A 91 -4.75 18.29 -1.19
N PRO A 92 -3.64 17.56 -1.46
CA PRO A 92 -3.20 17.36 -2.84
C PRO A 92 -4.22 16.61 -3.70
N TYR A 93 -4.88 15.61 -3.12
CA TYR A 93 -5.94 14.84 -3.80
C TYR A 93 -7.10 15.74 -4.22
N LEU A 94 -7.63 16.56 -3.31
CA LEU A 94 -8.75 17.47 -3.61
C LEU A 94 -8.35 18.55 -4.62
N ILE A 95 -7.11 19.02 -4.62
CA ILE A 95 -6.65 20.00 -5.61
C ILE A 95 -6.65 19.38 -7.01
N ILE A 96 -6.08 18.18 -7.18
CA ILE A 96 -5.92 17.57 -8.50
C ILE A 96 -7.22 16.95 -8.99
N ILE A 97 -7.78 16.02 -8.20
CA ILE A 97 -8.96 15.24 -8.57
C ILE A 97 -10.24 16.06 -8.42
N GLY A 98 -10.30 16.94 -7.42
CA GLY A 98 -11.41 17.89 -7.31
C GLY A 98 -11.47 18.81 -8.52
N PHE A 99 -10.35 19.37 -8.96
CA PHE A 99 -10.31 20.17 -10.19
C PHE A 99 -10.73 19.35 -11.43
N HIS A 100 -10.19 18.14 -11.59
CA HIS A 100 -10.57 17.24 -12.69
C HIS A 100 -12.10 17.01 -12.74
N TYR A 101 -12.72 16.63 -11.62
CA TYR A 101 -14.16 16.37 -11.61
C TYR A 101 -15.01 17.64 -11.72
N THR A 102 -14.53 18.80 -11.25
CA THR A 102 -15.24 20.06 -11.53
C THR A 102 -15.32 20.36 -13.03
N LEU A 103 -14.24 20.11 -13.78
CA LEU A 103 -14.27 20.23 -15.24
C LEU A 103 -15.20 19.19 -15.89
N SER A 104 -15.17 17.94 -15.42
CA SER A 104 -16.04 16.88 -15.93
C SER A 104 -17.53 17.19 -15.71
N VAL A 105 -17.89 17.82 -14.58
CA VAL A 105 -19.26 18.29 -14.31
C VAL A 105 -19.66 19.40 -15.28
N LEU A 106 -18.77 20.36 -15.56
CA LEU A 106 -19.01 21.40 -16.56
C LEU A 106 -19.21 20.82 -17.97
N HIS A 107 -18.59 19.69 -18.28
CA HIS A 107 -18.77 18.95 -19.53
C HIS A 107 -19.97 17.99 -19.53
N GLY A 108 -20.83 18.01 -18.50
CA GLY A 108 -22.10 17.28 -18.46
C GLY A 108 -22.14 16.05 -17.56
N MET A 109 -21.09 15.76 -16.78
CA MET A 109 -21.14 14.70 -15.76
C MET A 109 -22.11 15.09 -14.64
N PRO A 110 -23.00 14.18 -14.18
CA PRO A 110 -23.88 14.47 -13.06
C PRO A 110 -23.09 14.68 -11.76
N ILE A 111 -23.50 15.68 -10.96
CA ILE A 111 -22.82 16.05 -9.70
C ILE A 111 -22.76 14.86 -8.73
N SER A 112 -23.80 14.04 -8.69
CA SER A 112 -23.84 12.83 -7.84
C SER A 112 -22.72 11.84 -8.18
N GLN A 113 -22.44 11.64 -9.47
CA GLN A 113 -21.34 10.78 -9.91
C GLN A 113 -19.99 11.41 -9.58
N ALA A 114 -19.82 12.71 -9.80
CA ALA A 114 -18.59 13.41 -9.43
C ALA A 114 -18.30 13.33 -7.92
N LEU A 115 -19.32 13.45 -7.06
CA LEU A 115 -19.17 13.28 -5.61
C LEU A 115 -18.84 11.84 -5.23
N PHE A 116 -19.46 10.86 -5.91
CA PHE A 116 -19.18 9.44 -5.68
C PHE A 116 -17.72 9.09 -6.03
N GLU A 117 -17.22 9.58 -7.16
CA GLU A 117 -15.83 9.43 -7.56
C GLU A 117 -14.87 10.16 -6.62
N LEU A 118 -15.20 11.40 -6.23
CA LEU A 118 -14.39 12.18 -5.30
C LEU A 118 -14.27 11.51 -3.93
N SER A 119 -15.30 10.79 -3.49
CA SER A 119 -15.31 10.08 -2.19
C SER A 119 -14.36 8.88 -2.11
N THR A 120 -13.72 8.48 -3.22
CA THR A 120 -12.91 7.25 -3.38
C THR A 120 -13.69 5.93 -3.26
N LEU A 121 -15.02 6.00 -3.05
CA LEU A 121 -15.88 4.80 -2.98
C LEU A 121 -16.00 4.09 -4.32
N SER A 122 -15.90 4.83 -5.43
CA SER A 122 -15.92 4.25 -6.78
C SER A 122 -14.80 3.24 -7.01
N TYR A 123 -13.67 3.37 -6.32
CA TYR A 123 -12.60 2.37 -6.41
C TYR A 123 -13.11 1.02 -5.91
N TRP A 124 -13.70 0.98 -4.72
CA TRP A 124 -14.13 -0.26 -4.10
C TRP A 124 -15.23 -0.98 -4.88
N VAL A 125 -16.11 -0.23 -5.54
CA VAL A 125 -17.28 -0.80 -6.25
C VAL A 125 -16.99 -1.04 -7.73
N ASN A 126 -16.35 -0.07 -8.39
CA ASN A 126 -16.20 -0.03 -9.84
C ASN A 126 -14.74 -0.18 -10.32
N HIS A 127 -13.77 -0.33 -9.42
CA HIS A 127 -12.32 -0.27 -9.72
C HIS A 127 -11.89 1.08 -10.33
N GLN A 128 -12.63 2.17 -10.09
CA GLN A 128 -12.34 3.49 -10.67
C GLN A 128 -11.80 4.50 -9.66
N GLY A 129 -10.88 5.35 -10.12
CA GLY A 129 -10.33 6.44 -9.33
C GLY A 129 -9.01 6.12 -8.62
N ALA A 130 -8.63 6.99 -7.69
CA ALA A 130 -7.32 6.96 -7.04
C ALA A 130 -7.23 5.86 -5.97
N TRP A 131 -7.04 4.62 -6.42
CA TRP A 131 -6.97 3.43 -5.57
C TRP A 131 -5.97 3.55 -4.41
N PHE A 132 -4.83 4.19 -4.65
CA PHE A 132 -3.80 4.38 -3.64
C PHE A 132 -4.28 5.25 -2.47
N ILE A 133 -5.05 6.31 -2.74
CA ILE A 133 -5.66 7.14 -1.69
C ILE A 133 -6.79 6.38 -1.00
N ALA A 134 -7.62 5.65 -1.76
CA ALA A 134 -8.68 4.81 -1.23
C ALA A 134 -8.14 3.78 -0.22
N MET A 135 -6.96 3.20 -0.49
CA MET A 135 -6.23 2.30 0.40
C MET A 135 -5.67 3.01 1.64
N LEU A 136 -5.04 4.17 1.48
CA LEU A 136 -4.37 4.86 2.60
C LEU A 136 -5.36 5.33 3.69
N ILE A 137 -6.59 5.69 3.33
CA ILE A 137 -7.62 6.14 4.28
C ILE A 137 -7.86 5.10 5.41
N PRO A 138 -8.25 3.85 5.11
CA PRO A 138 -8.44 2.82 6.13
C PRO A 138 -7.13 2.39 6.78
N VAL A 139 -6.02 2.33 6.05
CA VAL A 139 -4.70 1.99 6.63
C VAL A 139 -4.33 2.97 7.74
N TYR A 140 -4.45 4.28 7.50
CA TYR A 140 -4.15 5.30 8.50
C TYR A 140 -5.13 5.26 9.67
N ALA A 141 -6.41 4.99 9.43
CA ALA A 141 -7.40 4.82 10.49
C ALA A 141 -7.05 3.64 11.43
N LEU A 142 -6.54 2.54 10.89
CA LEU A 142 -6.19 1.34 11.65
C LEU A 142 -4.80 1.41 12.30
N THR A 143 -3.90 2.29 11.82
CA THR A 143 -2.51 2.32 12.26
C THR A 143 -2.33 2.60 13.76
N PRO A 144 -3.03 3.56 14.41
CA PRO A 144 -2.90 3.77 15.85
C PRO A 144 -3.46 2.63 16.69
N LEU A 145 -4.48 1.92 16.18
CA LEU A 145 -5.00 0.71 16.83
C LEU A 145 -3.94 -0.40 16.79
N HIS A 146 -3.35 -0.65 15.61
CA HIS A 146 -2.26 -1.60 15.44
C HIS A 146 -1.08 -1.28 16.38
N TYR A 147 -0.65 -0.01 16.46
CA TYR A 147 0.39 0.42 17.39
C TYR A 147 0.08 0.08 18.86
N ARG A 148 -1.15 0.32 19.31
CA ARG A 148 -1.58 -0.01 20.68
C ARG A 148 -1.56 -1.51 20.95
N ILE A 149 -1.96 -2.32 19.98
CA ILE A 149 -1.91 -3.79 20.10
C ILE A 149 -0.45 -4.24 20.20
N CYS A 150 0.42 -3.75 19.31
CA CYS A 150 1.85 -4.05 19.35
C CYS A 150 2.48 -3.72 20.71
N ASN A 151 2.08 -2.63 21.37
CA ASN A 151 2.60 -2.28 22.69
C ASN A 151 2.04 -3.12 23.86
N LYS A 152 0.90 -3.80 23.66
CA LYS A 152 0.28 -4.66 24.68
C LYS A 152 0.71 -6.13 24.59
N VAL A 153 1.09 -6.59 23.41
CA VAL A 153 1.44 -8.00 23.16
C VAL A 153 2.89 -8.28 23.58
N LYS A 154 3.13 -9.46 24.17
CA LYS A 154 4.47 -9.91 24.63
C LYS A 154 5.49 -9.98 23.48
N SER A 155 5.08 -10.42 22.29
CA SER A 155 5.92 -10.57 21.10
C SER A 155 5.31 -9.82 19.89
N PRO A 156 5.58 -8.51 19.73
CA PRO A 156 5.00 -7.70 18.66
C PRO A 156 5.39 -8.18 17.25
N VAL A 157 6.60 -8.75 17.13
CA VAL A 157 7.12 -9.34 15.89
C VAL A 157 6.29 -10.54 15.46
N LEU A 158 6.00 -11.47 16.39
CA LEU A 158 5.23 -12.68 16.09
C LEU A 158 3.78 -12.33 15.70
N TYR A 159 3.15 -11.40 16.43
CA TYR A 159 1.83 -10.88 16.07
C TYR A 159 1.79 -10.31 14.64
N SER A 160 2.75 -9.45 14.31
CA SER A 160 2.81 -8.81 12.99
C SER A 160 3.12 -9.83 11.89
N SER A 161 4.00 -10.81 12.14
CA SER A 161 4.28 -11.91 11.20
C SER A 161 3.06 -12.79 10.94
N LEU A 162 2.27 -13.13 11.98
CA LEU A 162 1.03 -13.88 11.82
C LEU A 162 -0.01 -13.08 11.03
N LEU A 163 -0.10 -11.77 11.28
CA LEU A 163 -1.00 -10.88 10.52
C LEU A 163 -0.60 -10.81 9.04
N ILE A 164 0.70 -10.70 8.75
CA ILE A 164 1.23 -10.73 7.38
C ILE A 164 0.88 -12.07 6.71
N ALA A 165 1.16 -13.19 7.37
CA ALA A 165 0.86 -14.52 6.83
C ALA A 165 -0.64 -14.67 6.54
N PHE A 166 -1.50 -14.21 7.44
CA PHE A 166 -2.95 -14.21 7.26
C PHE A 166 -3.38 -13.37 6.05
N MET A 167 -2.85 -12.15 5.88
CA MET A 167 -3.15 -11.30 4.73
C MET A 167 -2.71 -11.93 3.40
N VAL A 168 -1.53 -12.54 3.36
CA VAL A 168 -1.01 -13.22 2.17
C VAL A 168 -1.87 -14.43 1.81
N VAL A 169 -2.26 -15.25 2.78
CA VAL A 169 -3.12 -16.42 2.56
C VAL A 169 -4.49 -16.00 2.03
N ILE A 170 -5.17 -15.04 2.67
CA ILE A 170 -6.48 -14.57 2.21
C ILE A 170 -6.42 -13.96 0.81
N SER A 171 -5.37 -13.20 0.52
CA SER A 171 -5.19 -12.59 -0.80
C SER A 171 -4.98 -13.65 -1.89
N ALA A 172 -4.37 -14.78 -1.55
CA ALA A 172 -4.09 -15.87 -2.47
C ALA A 172 -5.26 -16.85 -2.67
N LEU A 173 -6.20 -16.92 -1.72
CA LEU A 173 -7.39 -17.77 -1.84
C LEU A 173 -8.36 -17.23 -2.88
N ASN A 174 -8.90 -18.11 -3.73
CA ASN A 174 -9.94 -17.75 -4.69
C ASN A 174 -11.33 -17.88 -4.07
N TYR A 175 -12.13 -16.81 -4.20
CA TYR A 175 -13.50 -16.75 -3.71
C TYR A 175 -14.40 -16.41 -4.90
N PRO A 176 -14.75 -17.38 -5.75
CA PRO A 176 -15.63 -17.14 -6.88
C PRO A 176 -17.03 -16.81 -6.37
N VAL A 177 -17.57 -15.65 -6.79
CA VAL A 177 -18.93 -15.22 -6.48
C VAL A 177 -19.68 -14.99 -7.78
N GLU A 178 -20.94 -15.43 -7.84
CA GLU A 178 -21.77 -15.32 -9.06
C GLU A 178 -22.11 -13.87 -9.45
N SER A 179 -22.19 -12.96 -8.48
CA SER A 179 -22.45 -11.55 -8.73
C SER A 179 -21.17 -10.78 -9.11
N THR A 180 -21.17 -10.21 -10.30
CA THR A 180 -20.05 -9.43 -10.86
C THR A 180 -19.61 -8.28 -9.97
N GLY A 181 -20.56 -7.52 -9.41
CA GLY A 181 -20.25 -6.41 -8.49
C GLY A 181 -19.59 -6.85 -7.19
N CYS A 182 -20.03 -7.98 -6.59
CA CYS A 182 -19.38 -8.48 -5.38
C CYS A 182 -17.99 -9.03 -5.67
N GLN A 183 -17.80 -9.67 -6.83
CA GLN A 183 -16.49 -10.15 -7.27
C GLN A 183 -15.49 -8.98 -7.40
N MET A 184 -15.92 -7.87 -8.01
CA MET A 184 -15.10 -6.65 -8.11
C MET A 184 -14.71 -6.08 -6.73
N VAL A 185 -15.64 -6.01 -5.79
CA VAL A 185 -15.32 -5.56 -4.42
C VAL A 185 -14.28 -6.48 -3.77
N ILE A 186 -14.43 -7.80 -3.93
CA ILE A 186 -13.48 -8.78 -3.38
C ILE A 186 -12.09 -8.61 -4.01
N ASP A 187 -12.02 -8.42 -5.33
CA ASP A 187 -10.76 -8.28 -6.05
C ASP A 187 -10.05 -6.97 -5.67
N ASN A 188 -10.80 -5.87 -5.51
CA ASN A 188 -10.28 -4.60 -4.97
C ASN A 188 -9.68 -4.74 -3.58
N VAL A 189 -10.38 -5.45 -2.69
CA VAL A 189 -9.91 -5.70 -1.32
C VAL A 189 -8.66 -6.56 -1.36
N LYS A 190 -8.61 -7.60 -2.19
CA LYS A 190 -7.42 -8.44 -2.38
C LYS A 190 -6.23 -7.64 -2.89
N GLN A 191 -6.43 -6.75 -3.85
CA GLN A 191 -5.37 -5.87 -4.34
C GLN A 191 -4.77 -5.04 -3.20
N VAL A 192 -5.61 -4.49 -2.32
CA VAL A 192 -5.15 -3.75 -1.14
C VAL A 192 -4.40 -4.67 -0.14
N LEU A 193 -4.98 -5.84 0.16
CA LEU A 193 -4.39 -6.81 1.09
C LEU A 193 -3.05 -7.37 0.60
N TYR A 194 -2.83 -7.44 -0.72
CA TYR A 194 -1.57 -7.87 -1.32
C TYR A 194 -0.41 -6.93 -0.96
N HIS A 195 -0.66 -5.62 -0.88
CA HIS A 195 0.38 -4.59 -0.63
C HIS A 195 0.59 -4.25 0.86
N LEU A 196 -0.43 -4.47 1.69
CA LEU A 196 -0.40 -4.23 3.14
C LEU A 196 0.76 -4.92 3.90
N PRO A 197 1.21 -6.13 3.55
CA PRO A 197 2.41 -6.74 4.14
C PRO A 197 3.63 -5.82 4.14
N SER A 198 3.89 -5.10 3.05
CA SER A 198 5.01 -4.17 2.92
C SER A 198 4.96 -3.08 3.99
N PHE A 199 3.76 -2.55 4.25
CA PHE A 199 3.52 -1.58 5.33
C PHE A 199 3.83 -2.14 6.71
N LEU A 200 3.34 -3.35 7.00
CA LEU A 200 3.54 -4.02 8.30
C LEU A 200 5.01 -4.35 8.54
N ILE A 201 5.73 -4.80 7.50
CA ILE A 201 7.18 -5.03 7.57
C ILE A 201 7.91 -3.73 7.92
N GLY A 202 7.59 -2.63 7.24
CA GLY A 202 8.15 -1.32 7.56
C GLY A 202 7.90 -0.89 9.01
N PHE A 203 6.70 -1.15 9.51
CA PHE A 203 6.32 -0.90 10.90
C PHE A 203 7.10 -1.76 11.91
N MET A 204 7.32 -3.05 11.59
CA MET A 204 8.14 -3.97 12.39
C MET A 204 9.62 -3.59 12.42
N LEU A 205 10.14 -3.05 11.32
CA LEU A 205 11.54 -2.62 11.21
C LEU A 205 11.85 -1.36 12.02
N ALA A 206 10.85 -0.52 12.29
CA ALA A 206 11.07 0.78 12.92
C ALA A 206 11.69 0.75 14.34
N PRO A 207 11.28 -0.13 15.28
CA PRO A 207 11.98 -0.31 16.55
C PRO A 207 13.43 -0.78 16.38
N PHE A 208 13.70 -1.63 15.38
CA PHE A 208 15.04 -2.14 15.09
C PHE A 208 15.95 -1.05 14.51
N ALA A 209 15.39 -0.20 13.64
CA ALA A 209 16.05 0.99 13.12
C ALA A 209 16.43 1.96 14.26
N LYS A 210 15.51 2.19 15.22
CA LYS A 210 15.76 3.09 16.35
C LYS A 210 16.85 2.58 17.29
N THR A 211 16.98 1.26 17.42
CA THR A 211 17.99 0.62 18.28
C THR A 211 19.32 0.38 17.57
N GLY A 212 19.47 0.80 16.32
CA GLY A 212 20.71 0.65 15.54
C GLY A 212 21.10 -0.82 15.31
N LYS A 213 20.14 -1.75 15.39
CA LYS A 213 20.45 -3.18 15.20
C LYS A 213 20.83 -3.43 13.76
N LYS A 214 21.99 -4.06 13.58
CA LYS A 214 22.47 -4.52 12.28
C LYS A 214 21.78 -5.84 11.93
N ILE A 215 21.05 -5.85 10.82
CA ILE A 215 20.43 -7.06 10.28
C ILE A 215 21.35 -7.57 9.16
N SER A 216 21.53 -8.88 9.06
CA SER A 216 22.30 -9.45 7.95
C SER A 216 21.56 -9.22 6.63
N TYR A 217 22.28 -8.69 5.63
CA TYR A 217 21.74 -8.39 4.29
C TYR A 217 21.06 -9.62 3.65
N PHE A 218 21.58 -10.80 3.97
CA PHE A 218 21.03 -12.09 3.54
C PHE A 218 19.56 -12.27 3.94
N TRP A 219 19.19 -11.96 5.19
CA TRP A 219 17.82 -12.10 5.67
C TRP A 219 16.89 -11.00 5.14
N MET A 220 17.42 -9.80 4.87
CA MET A 220 16.64 -8.70 4.31
C MET A 220 16.32 -8.84 2.83
N SER A 221 17.19 -9.46 2.03
CA SER A 221 16.90 -9.74 0.61
C SER A 221 16.16 -11.05 0.40
N ILE A 222 16.47 -12.09 1.18
CA ILE A 222 15.84 -13.42 0.99
C ILE A 222 14.41 -13.45 1.49
N LEU A 223 14.08 -12.78 2.60
CA LEU A 223 12.72 -12.86 3.15
C LEU A 223 11.66 -12.27 2.19
N PRO A 224 11.87 -11.08 1.57
CA PRO A 224 10.95 -10.54 0.56
C PRO A 224 10.95 -11.38 -0.73
N LEU A 225 12.11 -11.85 -1.20
CA LEU A 225 12.20 -12.71 -2.39
C LEU A 225 11.50 -14.05 -2.18
N ALA A 226 11.63 -14.65 -0.99
CA ALA A 226 10.95 -15.87 -0.61
C ALA A 226 9.44 -15.66 -0.49
N LEU A 227 9.00 -14.53 0.10
CA LEU A 227 7.57 -14.14 0.13
C LEU A 227 7.01 -14.00 -1.29
N VAL A 228 7.69 -13.28 -2.18
CA VAL A 228 7.28 -13.10 -3.58
C VAL A 228 7.28 -14.45 -4.33
N ALA A 229 8.28 -15.30 -4.09
CA ALA A 229 8.35 -16.63 -4.68
C ALA A 229 7.22 -17.54 -4.17
N ILE A 230 6.88 -17.48 -2.88
CA ILE A 230 5.74 -18.19 -2.29
C ILE A 230 4.43 -17.67 -2.90
N MET A 231 4.26 -16.36 -3.01
CA MET A 231 3.06 -15.76 -3.62
C MET A 231 2.91 -16.18 -5.08
N LYS A 232 4.01 -16.18 -5.86
CA LYS A 232 4.01 -16.69 -7.24
C LYS A 232 3.77 -18.19 -7.31
N ALA A 233 4.34 -18.98 -6.41
CA ALA A 233 4.14 -20.43 -6.36
C ALA A 233 2.69 -20.78 -6.01
N VAL A 234 2.09 -20.12 -5.02
CA VAL A 234 0.68 -20.30 -4.65
C VAL A 234 -0.23 -19.87 -5.79
N TRP A 235 0.10 -18.79 -6.51
CA TRP A 235 -0.64 -18.35 -7.70
C TRP A 235 -0.55 -19.33 -8.87
N ILE A 236 0.63 -19.86 -9.17
CA ILE A 236 0.84 -20.89 -10.20
C ILE A 236 0.11 -22.18 -9.83
N LEU A 237 0.18 -22.61 -8.56
CA LEU A 237 -0.55 -23.78 -8.07
C LEU A 237 -2.07 -23.57 -8.18
N ALA A 238 -2.57 -22.38 -7.83
CA ALA A 238 -3.98 -22.03 -8.02
C ALA A 238 -4.41 -21.99 -9.50
N GLY A 239 -3.51 -21.62 -10.42
CA GLY A 239 -3.74 -21.66 -11.86
C GLY A 239 -3.74 -23.07 -12.46
N ILE A 240 -2.94 -24.00 -11.91
CA ILE A 240 -2.91 -25.42 -12.32
C ILE A 240 -4.24 -26.15 -12.02
N PHE A 241 -5.01 -25.68 -11.03
CA PHE A 241 -6.35 -26.18 -10.69
C PHE A 241 -7.49 -25.62 -11.58
N GLY A 242 -7.18 -25.05 -12.76
CA GLY A 242 -8.19 -24.73 -13.77
C GLY A 242 -8.90 -23.40 -13.59
N VAL A 243 -8.24 -22.40 -13.01
CA VAL A 243 -8.76 -21.02 -12.91
C VAL A 243 -8.11 -20.16 -13.98
N THR A 244 -8.71 -20.12 -15.17
CA THR A 244 -8.38 -19.11 -16.20
C THR A 244 -8.76 -17.72 -15.68
N PHE A 245 -7.80 -17.03 -15.07
CA PHE A 245 -7.89 -15.57 -14.95
C PHE A 245 -7.77 -14.99 -16.35
N ARG A 246 -8.82 -14.27 -16.80
CA ARG A 246 -8.76 -13.43 -17.99
C ARG A 246 -7.59 -12.46 -17.80
N CYS A 247 -6.61 -12.57 -18.68
CA CYS A 247 -5.50 -11.65 -18.86
C CYS A 247 -6.07 -10.26 -19.21
N GLY A 248 -6.49 -9.51 -18.19
CA GLY A 248 -7.11 -8.19 -18.34
C GLY A 248 -6.93 -7.27 -17.14
N MET A 249 -6.34 -7.75 -16.04
CA MET A 249 -5.94 -6.91 -14.90
C MET A 249 -4.43 -6.62 -14.86
N LEU A 250 -3.66 -7.16 -15.81
CA LEU A 250 -2.27 -6.76 -16.04
C LEU A 250 -2.16 -5.60 -17.05
N SER A 251 -3.27 -5.20 -17.69
CA SER A 251 -3.32 -4.08 -18.62
C SER A 251 -3.56 -2.72 -17.97
N ASP A 252 -3.94 -2.69 -16.68
CA ASP A 252 -4.28 -1.45 -15.96
C ASP A 252 -3.38 -1.25 -14.71
N PHE A 253 -2.08 -1.55 -14.85
CA PHE A 253 -1.03 -1.11 -13.92
C PHE A 253 -0.26 0.08 -14.48
#